data_AF-A0A367YAK0-F1
#
_entry.id   AF-A0A367YAK0-F1
#
_cell.length_a   1.000
_cell.length_b   1.000
_cell.length_c   1.000
_cell.angle_alpha   90.00
_cell.angle_beta   90.00
_cell.angle_gamma   90.00
#
_symmetry.space_group_name_H-M   'P 1'
#
loop_
_entity.id
_entity.type
_entity.pdbx_description
1 polymer ?
#
loop_
_entity_poly.entity_id
_entity_poly.type
_entity_poly.pdbx_seq_one_letter_code
_entity_poly.pdbx_strand_id
1 'polypeptide(L)' 'MSSTDLKIKRILNHEKTSTGVFLEVLFVEGQKAWLSLHIVSEMCPGKTDDYLDEHPELLRHHRLYFG' A
#
# COMPACT_ATOMS: atom_id res chain seq x y z
N MET A 1 -3.65 -25.38 11.91
CA MET A 1 -2.74 -24.30 11.52
C MET A 1 -3.60 -23.06 11.34
N SER A 2 -3.47 -22.07 12.21
CA SER A 2 -4.22 -20.81 12.05
C SER A 2 -3.42 -19.91 11.12
N SER A 3 -3.85 -19.78 9.86
CA SER A 3 -3.39 -18.72 8.99
C SER A 3 -3.92 -17.41 9.56
N THR A 4 -3.06 -16.61 10.19
CA THR A 4 -3.39 -15.22 10.48
C THR A 4 -3.43 -14.47 9.16
N ASP A 5 -4.62 -14.33 8.59
CA ASP A 5 -4.89 -13.40 7.50
C ASP A 5 -4.53 -11.99 7.98
N LEU A 6 -3.34 -11.51 7.60
CA LEU A 6 -2.89 -10.16 7.93
C LEU A 6 -3.81 -9.15 7.26
N LYS A 7 -4.60 -8.43 8.07
CA LYS A 7 -5.57 -7.45 7.56
C LYS A 7 -5.04 -6.03 7.72
N ILE A 8 -4.99 -5.30 6.62
CA ILE A 8 -4.60 -3.88 6.63
C ILE A 8 -5.75 -3.04 7.18
N LYS A 9 -5.48 -2.37 8.30
CA LYS A 9 -6.40 -1.43 8.96
C LYS A 9 -6.42 -0.09 8.25
N ARG A 10 -5.25 0.49 7.96
CA ARG A 10 -5.11 1.77 7.25
C ARG A 10 -3.72 1.95 6.66
N ILE A 11 -3.63 2.76 5.61
CA ILE A 11 -2.36 3.32 5.09
C ILE A 11 -2.04 4.56 5.95
N LEU A 12 -0.78 4.66 6.39
CA LEU A 12 -0.30 5.73 7.27
C LEU A 12 0.49 6.77 6.50
N ASN A 13 1.34 6.32 5.59
CA ASN A 13 2.29 7.16 4.86
C ASN A 13 2.73 6.48 3.57
N HIS A 14 3.46 7.21 2.73
CA HIS A 14 4.05 6.68 1.52
C HIS A 14 5.47 7.21 1.31
N GLU A 15 6.27 6.44 0.59
CA GLU A 15 7.61 6.81 0.15
C GLU A 15 7.78 6.46 -1.32
N LYS A 16 8.33 7.41 -2.08
CA LYS A 16 8.71 7.21 -3.48
C LYS A 16 10.20 6.94 -3.54
N THR A 17 10.57 5.78 -4.07
CA THR A 17 11.95 5.42 -4.31
C THR A 17 12.22 5.34 -5.82
N SER A 18 13.49 5.13 -6.18
CA SER A 18 13.88 4.83 -7.56
C SER A 18 13.34 3.49 -8.07
N THR A 19 12.88 2.62 -7.17
CA THR A 19 12.39 1.27 -7.50
C THR A 19 10.87 1.14 -7.41
N GLY A 20 10.15 2.15 -6.92
CA GLY A 20 8.70 2.15 -6.90
C GLY A 20 8.09 3.02 -5.81
N VAL A 21 6.84 2.71 -5.47
CA VAL A 21 6.11 3.33 -4.35
C VAL A 21 5.96 2.31 -3.24
N PHE A 22 6.29 2.71 -2.02
CA PHE A 22 6.09 1.93 -0.80
C PHE A 22 5.11 2.66 0.10
N LEU A 23 4.25 1.90 0.78
CA LEU A 23 3.24 2.39 1.69
C LEU A 23 3.54 1.86 3.09
N GLU A 24 3.55 2.75 4.07
CA GLU A 24 3.53 2.37 5.47
C GLU A 24 2.10 2.00 5.85
N VAL A 25 1.87 0.75 6.22
CA VAL A 25 0.55 0.22 6.58
C VAL A 25 0.48 -0.12 8.07
N LEU A 26 -0.68 0.08 8.67
CA LEU A 26 -1.04 -0.42 9.99
C LEU A 26 -1.94 -1.64 9.84
N PHE A 27 -1.55 -2.76 10.40
CA PHE A 27 -2.37 -3.96 10.48
C PHE A 27 -3.39 -3.88 11.63
N VAL A 28 -4.45 -4.68 11.56
CA VAL A 28 -5.47 -4.77 12.61
C VAL A 28 -4.87 -5.19 13.95
N GLU A 29 -3.83 -6.02 13.90
CA GLU A 29 -3.04 -6.54 15.02
C GLU A 29 -2.15 -5.47 15.67
N GLY A 30 -2.11 -4.25 15.12
CA GLY A 30 -1.36 -3.11 15.64
C GLY A 30 0.08 -2.99 15.12
N GLN A 31 0.54 -3.97 14.34
CA GLN A 31 1.85 -3.96 13.70
C GLN A 31 1.89 -2.95 12.56
N LYS A 32 3.07 -2.40 12.29
CA LYS A 32 3.32 -1.56 11.13
C LYS A 32 4.35 -2.19 10.22
N ALA A 33 4.19 -2.04 8.92
CA ALA A 33 5.19 -2.45 7.95
C ALA A 33 5.18 -1.52 6.73
N TRP A 34 6.31 -1.46 6.03
CA TRP A 34 6.40 -0.89 4.70
C TRP A 34 6.20 -2.00 3.67
N LEU A 35 5.22 -1.82 2.79
CA LEU A 35 4.91 -2.75 1.71
C LEU A 35 4.94 -2.00 0.38
N SER A 36 5.28 -2.68 -0.72
CA SER A 36 5.17 -2.07 -2.04
C SER A 36 3.69 -1.78 -2.34
N LEU A 37 3.43 -0.70 -3.07
CA LEU A 37 2.08 -0.31 -3.47
C LEU A 37 1.32 -1.48 -4.13
N HIS A 38 2.00 -2.26 -4.99
CA HIS A 38 1.45 -3.45 -5.63
C HIS A 38 0.87 -4.46 -4.62
N ILE A 39 1.63 -4.80 -3.58
CA ILE A 39 1.18 -5.75 -2.55
C ILE A 39 -0.04 -5.19 -1.80
N VAL A 40 -0.02 -3.90 -1.46
CA VAL A 40 -1.13 -3.26 -0.73
C VAL A 40 -2.38 -3.18 -1.60
N SER A 41 -2.25 -2.93 -2.90
CA SER A 41 -3.34 -3.00 -3.87
C SER A 41 -3.97 -4.40 -3.94
N GLU A 42 -3.20 -5.47 -3.85
CA GLU A 42 -3.75 -6.84 -3.79
C GLU A 42 -4.43 -7.16 -2.46
N MET A 43 -3.85 -6.70 -1.35
CA MET A 43 -4.37 -6.99 0.00
C MET A 43 -5.62 -6.19 0.38
N CYS A 44 -5.71 -4.92 -0.04
CA CYS A 44 -6.81 -4.04 0.31
C CYS A 44 -7.13 -3.01 -0.79
N PRO A 45 -7.56 -3.46 -1.99
CA PRO A 45 -7.69 -2.61 -3.18
C PRO A 45 -8.51 -1.35 -2.92
N GLY A 46 -9.69 -1.45 -2.30
CA GLY A 46 -10.53 -0.27 -2.04
C GLY A 46 -9.85 0.81 -1.19
N LYS A 47 -9.10 0.44 -0.14
CA LYS A 47 -8.36 1.42 0.67
C LYS A 47 -7.19 2.03 -0.09
N THR A 48 -6.58 1.24 -0.97
CA THR A 48 -5.47 1.68 -1.80
C THR A 48 -5.95 2.66 -2.86
N ASP A 49 -7.09 2.38 -3.49
CA ASP A 49 -7.71 3.25 -4.48
C ASP A 49 -8.10 4.59 -3.86
N ASP A 50 -8.79 4.58 -2.70
CA ASP A 50 -9.12 5.80 -1.95
C ASP A 50 -7.85 6.64 -1.66
N TYR A 51 -6.77 5.98 -1.24
CA TYR A 51 -5.50 6.65 -0.93
C TYR A 51 -4.80 7.21 -2.18
N LEU A 52 -4.89 6.51 -3.31
CA LEU A 52 -4.31 6.95 -4.58
C LEU A 52 -5.09 8.11 -5.21
N ASP A 53 -6.40 8.19 -4.98
CA ASP A 53 -7.24 9.32 -5.40
C ASP A 53 -6.85 10.60 -4.65
N GLU A 54 -6.48 10.51 -3.37
CA GLU A 54 -5.94 11.63 -2.58
C GLU A 54 -4.49 12.00 -2.99
N HIS A 55 -3.75 11.06 -3.61
CA HIS A 55 -2.34 11.19 -3.95
C HIS A 55 -2.05 10.83 -5.43
N PRO A 56 -2.57 11.61 -6.40
CA PRO A 56 -2.48 11.28 -7.84
C PRO A 56 -1.03 11.20 -8.37
N GLU A 57 -0.07 11.82 -7.69
CA GLU A 57 1.35 11.72 -8.01
C GLU A 57 1.92 10.32 -7.82
N LEU A 58 1.34 9.50 -6.94
CA LEU A 58 1.73 8.11 -6.73
C LEU A 58 1.24 7.21 -7.87
N LEU A 59 0.01 7.46 -8.32
CA LEU A 59 -0.58 6.76 -9.47
C LEU A 59 0.28 6.94 -10.73
N ARG A 60 0.75 8.18 -10.97
CA ARG A 60 1.62 8.50 -12.10
C ARG A 60 2.97 7.79 -12.02
N HIS A 61 3.56 7.69 -10.82
CA HIS A 61 4.84 7.00 -10.63
C HIS A 61 4.71 5.49 -10.78
N HIS A 62 3.63 4.89 -10.25
CA HIS A 62 3.36 3.46 -10.38
C HIS A 62 3.27 3.01 -11.85
N ARG A 63 2.56 3.78 -12.69
CA ARG A 63 2.45 3.49 -14.13
C ARG A 63 3.78 3.48 -14.88
N LEU A 64 4.81 4.17 -14.40
CA LEU A 64 6.12 4.19 -15.05
C LEU A 64 6.91 2.88 -14.86
N TYR A 65 6.62 2.11 -13.79
CA TYR A 65 7.37 0.92 -13.44
C TYR A 65 6.57 -0.38 -13.59
N PHE A 66 5.24 -0.31 -13.55
CA PHE A 66 4.34 -1.48 -13.51
C PHE A 66 3.12 -1.36 -14.44
N GLY A 67 3.06 -0.32 -15.29
CA GLY A 67 1.96 -0.06 -16.24
C GLY A 67 2.24 -0.51 -17.67
#